data_AF-A0A931TE41-F1
#
_entry.id   AF-A0A931TE41-F1
#
_cell.length_a   1.000
_cell.length_b   1.000
_cell.length_c   1.000
_cell.angle_alpha   90.00
_cell.angle_beta   90.00
_cell.angle_gamma   90.00
#
_symmetry.space_group_name_H-M   'P 1'
#
loop_
_entity.id
_entity.type
_entity.pdbx_description
1 polymer ?
#
loop_
_entity_poly.entity_id
_entity_poly.type
_entity_poly.pdbx_seq_one_letter_code
_entity_poly.pdbx_strand_id
1 'polypeptide(L)'
;MSLAELFFSKHPRRDHVRRAVSRCRGGQKSRPVRFEPLEPRLLLSTTPESELLDKLGEELANDTAFVLTVDDPVPTAPEAPVADASDATPSVETALGLETADTSAFPVPLDAVRPDGSLIYDGSAAGTLDAVDETDTFTVNLDAGQKASLMVWGLGPSVQAELLDPGGASLGTTTQVLQMVPIAASGTYTIRVTSLQGTGEYGIWLGLNAAGELEAESLGSNDTLATAESLGATAVALQGTADRLAVLGVADGVDAGGPITGDYFAFALDAGQVASLGLTSLHPELGTARLALDVWDAGGTALAAGVSDVEQVDHAITGFLAPAAGTYYARVTGDAGAEYSLVVTRGAALELGGNVSHATAQDLTGVGQALGSLRVRYATAGAGGTTTPTSLTLFDGQSYEWDIMSDGEVSDGTNDAYDGGLELQVASTWFPGIASADWRAEDGGRELILGPVTAGGLSVTRKIYVPTDQGWARFLEILTNPGTTAVTARVTIDTNLGSDS
;
A
#
# COMPACT_ATOMS: atom_id res chain seq x y z
N MET A 1 5.47 19.19 16.18
CA MET A 1 4.59 18.01 16.30
C MET A 1 5.29 16.93 15.51
N SER A 2 5.61 15.79 16.13
CA SER A 2 6.27 14.69 15.42
C SER A 2 5.23 13.82 14.71
N LEU A 3 5.65 13.07 13.68
CA LEU A 3 4.84 12.07 12.95
C LEU A 3 4.00 11.15 13.87
N ALA A 4 4.43 10.94 15.11
CA ALA A 4 3.81 10.07 16.10
C ALA A 4 2.38 10.48 16.52
N GLU A 5 1.97 11.75 16.35
CA GLU A 5 0.66 12.23 16.83
C GLU A 5 -0.48 12.12 15.80
N LEU A 6 -0.20 11.80 14.52
CA LEU A 6 -1.25 11.72 13.49
C LEU A 6 -1.92 10.34 13.34
N PHE A 7 -1.31 9.25 13.84
CA PHE A 7 -1.73 7.88 13.52
C PHE A 7 -2.71 7.22 14.52
N PHE A 8 -3.08 7.91 15.62
CA PHE A 8 -4.00 7.35 16.62
C PHE A 8 -5.47 7.67 16.35
N SER A 9 -6.09 6.93 15.43
CA SER A 9 -7.49 6.54 15.64
C SER A 9 -7.79 5.18 15.03
N LYS A 10 -7.75 4.13 15.86
CA LYS A 10 -8.66 2.95 15.90
C LYS A 10 -7.94 1.77 16.58
N HIS A 11 -8.17 1.58 17.87
CA HIS A 11 -7.88 0.32 18.54
C HIS A 11 -9.03 -0.69 18.36
N PRO A 12 -8.73 -1.98 18.19
CA PRO A 12 -9.63 -3.07 18.54
C PRO A 12 -9.17 -3.78 19.83
N ARG A 13 -10.11 -4.03 20.76
CA ARG A 13 -9.90 -4.85 21.96
C ARG A 13 -10.12 -6.33 21.64
N ARG A 14 -9.24 -7.21 22.15
CA ARG A 14 -9.32 -8.69 22.16
C ARG A 14 -10.43 -9.19 23.11
N ASP A 15 -11.06 -10.34 22.79
CA ASP A 15 -11.57 -11.30 23.80
C ASP A 15 -11.90 -12.71 23.23
N HIS A 16 -12.00 -13.68 24.15
CA HIS A 16 -11.61 -15.10 24.08
C HIS A 16 -12.49 -16.15 23.33
N VAL A 17 -11.82 -17.22 22.89
CA VAL A 17 -12.36 -18.49 22.36
C VAL A 17 -12.76 -19.47 23.48
N ARG A 18 -13.95 -20.09 23.38
CA ARG A 18 -14.32 -21.34 24.10
C ARG A 18 -14.78 -22.43 23.12
N ARG A 19 -14.21 -23.63 23.27
CA ARG A 19 -14.63 -24.88 22.58
C ARG A 19 -15.81 -25.55 23.29
N ALA A 20 -16.70 -26.18 22.52
CA ALA A 20 -17.57 -27.26 22.98
C ALA A 20 -17.41 -28.49 22.06
N VAL A 21 -17.33 -29.67 22.68
CA VAL A 21 -17.21 -31.00 22.07
C VAL A 21 -18.54 -31.72 22.21
N SER A 22 -18.99 -32.44 21.18
CA SER A 22 -19.95 -33.54 21.32
C SER A 22 -19.61 -34.69 20.36
N ARG A 23 -19.72 -35.92 20.87
CA ARG A 23 -19.28 -37.19 20.26
C ARG A 23 -20.44 -37.89 19.56
N CYS A 24 -20.17 -38.51 18.40
CA CYS A 24 -20.81 -39.76 17.94
C CYS A 24 -19.73 -40.68 17.34
N ARG A 25 -19.76 -41.97 17.70
CA ARG A 25 -18.85 -43.04 17.23
C ARG A 25 -19.45 -43.77 16.02
N GLY A 26 -18.63 -44.05 15.01
CA GLY A 26 -18.78 -45.22 14.12
C GLY A 26 -18.33 -45.05 12.66
N GLY A 27 -17.04 -45.29 12.36
CA GLY A 27 -16.53 -45.56 10.99
C GLY A 27 -15.61 -44.50 10.37
N GLN A 28 -14.31 -44.79 10.31
CA GLN A 28 -13.17 -44.03 9.74
C GLN A 28 -13.31 -43.63 8.25
N LYS A 29 -12.77 -42.54 7.68
CA LYS A 29 -11.85 -41.45 8.07
C LYS A 29 -12.18 -40.22 7.20
N SER A 30 -12.66 -39.12 7.77
CA SER A 30 -12.55 -37.78 7.17
C SER A 30 -11.57 -36.96 8.01
N ARG A 31 -10.71 -36.18 7.34
CA ARG A 31 -9.71 -35.30 7.98
C ARG A 31 -10.38 -33.94 8.27
N PRO A 32 -10.00 -33.24 9.35
CA PRO A 32 -10.73 -32.07 9.84
C PRO A 32 -10.55 -30.84 8.96
N VAL A 33 -11.65 -30.12 8.73
CA VAL A 33 -11.66 -28.71 8.33
C VAL A 33 -11.37 -27.87 9.58
N ARG A 34 -10.46 -26.91 9.48
CA ARG A 34 -10.18 -25.92 10.52
C ARG A 34 -11.17 -24.77 10.31
N PHE A 35 -11.94 -24.44 11.33
CA PHE A 35 -12.72 -23.20 11.38
C PHE A 35 -11.87 -22.17 12.12
N GLU A 36 -11.57 -21.05 11.45
CA GLU A 36 -11.08 -19.84 12.11
C GLU A 36 -12.25 -18.85 12.21
N PRO A 37 -12.45 -18.20 13.36
CA PRO A 37 -13.51 -17.23 13.52
C PRO A 37 -13.08 -15.92 12.86
N LEU A 38 -13.50 -15.73 11.62
CA LEU A 38 -13.67 -14.40 11.04
C LEU A 38 -15.17 -14.12 11.08
N GLU A 39 -15.54 -12.94 11.56
CA GLU A 39 -16.89 -12.38 11.57
C GLU A 39 -17.64 -12.64 10.23
N PRO A 40 -18.99 -12.65 10.19
CA PRO A 40 -19.75 -13.32 9.14
C PRO A 40 -19.49 -12.68 7.76
N ARG A 41 -18.52 -13.23 7.04
CA ARG A 41 -18.21 -12.93 5.64
C ARG A 41 -18.54 -14.20 4.86
N LEU A 42 -19.60 -14.13 4.06
CA LEU A 42 -19.94 -15.18 3.11
C LEU A 42 -18.93 -15.12 1.96
N LEU A 43 -17.90 -15.97 2.02
CA LEU A 43 -16.98 -16.19 0.90
C LEU A 43 -17.60 -17.20 -0.06
N LEU A 44 -17.96 -16.76 -1.26
CA LEU A 44 -18.19 -17.63 -2.41
C LEU A 44 -16.90 -17.65 -3.22
N SER A 45 -16.13 -18.74 -3.14
CA SER A 45 -15.03 -19.00 -4.07
C SER A 45 -15.32 -20.30 -4.80
N THR A 46 -15.41 -20.25 -6.13
CA THR A 46 -15.34 -21.45 -6.97
C THR A 46 -13.90 -21.56 -7.47
N THR A 47 -13.25 -22.69 -7.20
CA THR A 47 -11.96 -23.06 -7.80
C THR A 47 -12.23 -24.16 -8.82
N PRO A 48 -11.68 -24.12 -10.05
CA PRO A 48 -11.94 -25.15 -11.05
C PRO A 48 -10.98 -26.33 -10.85
N GLU A 49 -11.48 -27.47 -10.35
CA GLU A 49 -10.84 -28.77 -10.57
C GLU A 49 -11.44 -29.43 -11.82
N SER A 50 -10.57 -29.74 -12.78
CA SER A 50 -10.86 -30.02 -14.19
C SER A 50 -11.47 -31.40 -14.51
N GLU A 51 -12.20 -32.04 -13.60
CA GLU A 51 -12.79 -33.38 -13.83
C GLU A 51 -14.32 -33.45 -13.73
N LEU A 52 -15.00 -32.30 -13.68
CA LEU A 52 -16.48 -32.26 -13.61
C LEU A 52 -17.17 -31.69 -14.87
N LEU A 53 -16.47 -31.60 -16.01
CA LEU A 53 -17.05 -31.08 -17.26
C LEU A 53 -17.95 -32.09 -18.00
N ASP A 54 -17.98 -33.36 -17.59
CA ASP A 54 -18.77 -34.41 -18.27
C ASP A 54 -20.12 -34.73 -17.61
N LYS A 55 -20.53 -34.02 -16.56
CA LYS A 55 -21.76 -34.33 -15.80
C LYS A 55 -22.72 -33.18 -15.51
N LEU A 56 -22.54 -32.02 -16.13
CA LEU A 56 -23.46 -30.87 -15.98
C LEU A 56 -24.00 -30.38 -17.33
N GLY A 57 -24.49 -31.32 -18.15
CA GLY A 57 -25.42 -30.97 -19.22
C GLY A 57 -26.78 -30.65 -18.61
N GLU A 58 -27.26 -29.42 -18.81
CA GLU A 58 -28.63 -28.95 -18.59
C GLU A 58 -29.06 -28.62 -17.13
N GLU A 59 -28.54 -27.55 -16.51
CA GLU A 59 -29.32 -26.62 -15.62
C GLU A 59 -28.41 -25.53 -15.00
N LEU A 60 -27.96 -24.55 -15.78
CA LEU A 60 -27.53 -23.25 -15.24
C LEU A 60 -28.01 -22.17 -16.23
N ALA A 61 -29.25 -21.73 -16.05
CA ALA A 61 -29.77 -20.52 -16.66
C ALA A 61 -30.48 -19.71 -15.58
N ASN A 62 -29.85 -18.60 -15.22
CA ASN A 62 -30.35 -17.41 -14.53
C ASN A 62 -30.74 -17.51 -13.04
N ASP A 63 -30.31 -16.49 -12.29
CA ASP A 63 -30.68 -16.14 -10.90
C ASP A 63 -30.03 -16.95 -9.75
N THR A 64 -28.86 -16.52 -9.29
CA THR A 64 -28.38 -16.81 -7.92
C THR A 64 -28.72 -15.66 -6.97
N ALA A 65 -29.95 -15.68 -6.43
CA ALA A 65 -30.36 -14.75 -5.37
C ALA A 65 -30.17 -15.38 -3.98
N PHE A 66 -29.50 -14.67 -3.05
CA PHE A 66 -29.46 -15.04 -1.63
C PHE A 66 -30.09 -13.92 -0.79
N VAL A 67 -30.82 -14.29 0.26
CA VAL A 67 -31.47 -13.33 1.18
C VAL A 67 -30.59 -13.18 2.41
N LEU A 68 -30.06 -11.97 2.64
CA LEU A 68 -29.29 -11.63 3.83
C LEU A 68 -30.17 -10.86 4.83
N THR A 69 -30.19 -11.32 6.07
CA THR A 69 -30.65 -10.54 7.23
C THR A 69 -29.41 -10.07 7.98
N VAL A 70 -29.27 -8.75 8.14
CA VAL A 70 -28.16 -8.14 8.87
C VAL A 70 -28.65 -7.80 10.29
N ASP A 71 -28.25 -8.61 11.27
CA ASP A 71 -28.56 -8.46 12.70
C ASP A 71 -27.35 -7.93 13.48
N ASP A 72 -27.58 -7.14 14.55
CA ASP A 72 -26.54 -6.66 15.48
C ASP A 72 -26.43 -7.53 16.76
N PRO A 73 -25.25 -7.60 17.43
CA PRO A 73 -25.09 -8.25 18.73
C PRO A 73 -25.49 -7.31 19.89
N VAL A 74 -26.36 -7.76 20.79
CA VAL A 74 -26.70 -7.04 22.04
C VAL A 74 -25.78 -7.52 23.18
N PRO A 75 -25.04 -6.64 23.88
CA PRO A 75 -24.26 -7.05 25.05
C PRO A 75 -25.10 -6.97 26.33
N THR A 76 -25.15 -8.06 27.11
CA THR A 76 -25.60 -8.03 28.52
C THR A 76 -24.55 -8.69 29.41
N ALA A 77 -24.23 -8.05 30.53
CA ALA A 77 -23.35 -8.52 31.61
C ALA A 77 -24.01 -8.18 32.97
N PRO A 78 -23.51 -8.68 34.12
CA PRO A 78 -23.23 -10.08 34.46
C PRO A 78 -23.95 -10.50 35.77
N GLU A 79 -24.15 -11.81 36.00
CA GLU A 79 -24.36 -12.35 37.36
C GLU A 79 -23.48 -13.60 37.57
N ALA A 80 -22.84 -13.67 38.73
CA ALA A 80 -22.12 -14.82 39.27
C ALA A 80 -22.30 -14.79 40.82
N PRO A 81 -21.97 -15.85 41.60
CA PRO A 81 -21.75 -17.27 41.27
C PRO A 81 -22.51 -18.24 42.23
N VAL A 82 -22.55 -19.55 41.93
CA VAL A 82 -22.58 -20.60 42.97
C VAL A 82 -21.66 -21.76 42.56
N ALA A 83 -20.82 -22.18 43.50
CA ALA A 83 -19.83 -23.24 43.40
C ALA A 83 -20.41 -24.65 43.62
N ASP A 84 -19.79 -25.69 43.05
CA ASP A 84 -19.49 -26.94 43.78
C ASP A 84 -18.34 -27.71 43.08
N ALA A 85 -17.65 -28.51 43.89
CA ALA A 85 -16.33 -29.05 43.74
C ALA A 85 -16.25 -30.47 43.13
N SER A 86 -14.99 -30.87 42.93
CA SER A 86 -14.45 -32.23 42.83
C SER A 86 -14.61 -32.97 41.49
N ASP A 87 -13.51 -33.15 40.78
CA ASP A 87 -12.82 -34.45 40.80
C ASP A 87 -11.36 -34.31 40.32
N ALA A 88 -10.44 -34.99 40.98
CA ALA A 88 -9.01 -34.95 40.71
C ALA A 88 -8.60 -36.18 39.89
N THR A 89 -7.84 -35.99 38.81
CA THR A 89 -6.92 -37.03 38.30
C THR A 89 -5.62 -36.39 37.81
N PRO A 90 -4.46 -37.06 38.01
CA PRO A 90 -3.15 -36.46 37.85
C PRO A 90 -2.67 -36.60 36.40
N SER A 91 -2.17 -35.52 35.81
CA SER A 91 -1.41 -35.58 34.58
C SER A 91 -0.08 -34.87 34.76
N VAL A 92 0.98 -35.64 34.57
CA VAL A 92 2.39 -35.25 34.56
C VAL A 92 2.58 -34.11 33.55
N GLU A 93 2.87 -32.90 34.04
CA GLU A 93 3.37 -31.82 33.20
C GLU A 93 4.80 -32.15 32.78
N THR A 94 4.96 -32.51 31.51
CA THR A 94 6.24 -32.27 30.83
C THR A 94 6.04 -30.98 30.07
N ALA A 95 6.39 -29.86 30.69
CA ALA A 95 6.36 -28.55 30.06
C ALA A 95 7.41 -28.54 28.93
N LEU A 96 6.96 -28.72 27.69
CA LEU A 96 7.64 -28.15 26.54
C LEU A 96 7.08 -26.74 26.41
N GLY A 97 7.82 -25.76 26.94
CA GLY A 97 7.56 -24.35 26.66
C GLY A 97 7.68 -24.13 25.16
N LEU A 98 6.54 -24.05 24.49
CA LEU A 98 6.46 -23.44 23.17
C LEU A 98 6.08 -21.98 23.45
N GLU A 99 7.08 -21.11 23.54
CA GLU A 99 6.84 -19.68 23.35
C GLU A 99 6.34 -19.54 21.91
N THR A 100 5.03 -19.40 21.73
CA THR A 100 4.47 -19.02 20.44
C THR A 100 4.77 -17.55 20.26
N ALA A 101 5.89 -17.22 19.64
CA ALA A 101 6.13 -15.88 19.11
C ALA A 101 4.91 -15.50 18.25
N ASP A 102 4.20 -14.42 18.61
CA ASP A 102 3.04 -13.93 17.88
C ASP A 102 3.56 -13.38 16.54
N THR A 103 3.52 -14.23 15.50
CA THR A 103 3.98 -13.88 14.15
C THR A 103 2.79 -13.40 13.35
N SER A 104 2.79 -12.11 13.01
CA SER A 104 1.78 -11.46 12.18
C SER A 104 2.31 -11.21 10.76
N ALA A 105 1.42 -11.05 9.79
CA ALA A 105 1.81 -10.55 8.48
C ALA A 105 1.97 -9.03 8.53
N PHE A 106 3.00 -8.48 7.90
CA PHE A 106 3.07 -7.04 7.65
C PHE A 106 2.02 -6.66 6.60
N PRO A 107 1.33 -5.50 6.72
CA PRO A 107 0.35 -5.06 5.73
C PRO A 107 0.97 -4.93 4.34
N VAL A 108 0.42 -5.68 3.39
CA VAL A 108 0.81 -5.64 1.97
C VAL A 108 -0.45 -5.64 1.09
N PRO A 109 -0.39 -5.13 -0.15
CA PRO A 109 0.76 -4.55 -0.86
C PRO A 109 1.33 -3.30 -0.14
N LEU A 110 2.62 -3.04 -0.31
CA LEU A 110 3.18 -1.74 0.10
C LEU A 110 2.69 -0.67 -0.88
N ASP A 111 2.39 0.51 -0.36
CA ASP A 111 1.86 1.61 -1.13
C ASP A 111 2.96 2.25 -1.97
N ALA A 112 2.68 2.53 -3.24
CA ALA A 112 3.61 3.25 -4.10
C ALA A 112 3.64 4.73 -3.70
N VAL A 113 4.84 5.24 -3.41
CA VAL A 113 5.02 6.64 -3.01
C VAL A 113 5.22 7.51 -4.25
N ARG A 114 4.50 8.64 -4.32
CA ARG A 114 4.60 9.59 -5.43
C ARG A 114 6.04 10.15 -5.54
N PRO A 115 6.51 10.53 -6.74
CA PRO A 115 5.80 10.47 -8.01
C PRO A 115 5.65 9.04 -8.53
N ASP A 116 4.57 8.73 -9.24
CA ASP A 116 4.32 7.36 -9.71
C ASP A 116 5.47 6.85 -10.59
N GLY A 117 5.91 5.62 -10.36
CA GLY A 117 7.08 5.07 -11.05
C GLY A 117 8.42 5.53 -10.45
N SER A 118 8.41 6.22 -9.30
CA SER A 118 9.60 6.49 -8.47
C SER A 118 10.32 5.20 -8.02
N LEU A 119 9.61 4.07 -8.03
CA LEU A 119 10.03 2.79 -7.44
C LEU A 119 10.24 2.89 -5.92
N ILE A 120 9.61 3.87 -5.27
CA ILE A 120 9.54 3.99 -3.82
C ILE A 120 8.24 3.35 -3.36
N TYR A 121 8.31 2.53 -2.33
CA TYR A 121 7.15 1.91 -1.72
C TYR A 121 7.26 1.98 -0.22
N ASP A 122 6.15 2.12 0.49
CA ASP A 122 6.18 2.09 1.94
C ASP A 122 4.94 1.46 2.56
N GLY A 123 4.99 1.24 3.88
CA GLY A 123 3.89 0.73 4.66
C GLY A 123 4.21 0.81 6.14
N SER A 124 3.20 0.62 6.98
CA SER A 124 3.36 0.67 8.42
C SER A 124 2.59 -0.43 9.12
N ALA A 125 3.06 -0.78 10.32
CA ALA A 125 2.34 -1.64 11.24
C ALA A 125 2.52 -1.14 12.67
N ALA A 126 1.65 -1.57 13.57
CA ALA A 126 1.70 -1.20 14.97
C ALA A 126 1.33 -2.40 15.84
N GLY A 127 1.77 -2.35 17.10
CA GLY A 127 1.49 -3.41 18.08
C GLY A 127 1.62 -2.91 19.52
N THR A 128 1.50 -3.85 20.46
CA THR A 128 1.56 -3.62 21.91
C THR A 128 2.52 -4.61 22.53
N LEU A 129 3.45 -4.12 23.34
CA LEU A 129 4.35 -4.94 24.15
C LEU A 129 3.87 -4.87 25.60
N ASP A 130 3.40 -6.00 26.12
CA ASP A 130 2.84 -6.21 27.46
C ASP A 130 3.92 -6.53 28.52
N ALA A 131 5.16 -6.86 28.10
CA ALA A 131 6.30 -7.07 28.98
C ALA A 131 7.64 -6.57 28.41
N VAL A 132 8.62 -6.37 29.30
CA VAL A 132 10.03 -6.17 28.93
C VAL A 132 10.57 -7.50 28.37
N ASP A 133 11.44 -7.42 27.36
CA ASP A 133 11.97 -8.55 26.60
C ASP A 133 10.91 -9.32 25.77
N GLU A 134 9.65 -8.87 25.77
CA GLU A 134 8.66 -9.38 24.83
C GLU A 134 9.03 -9.02 23.40
N THR A 135 8.73 -9.94 22.48
CA THR A 135 8.98 -9.77 21.07
C THR A 135 7.73 -10.00 20.24
N ASP A 136 7.41 -9.03 19.39
CA ASP A 136 6.45 -9.19 18.30
C ASP A 136 7.19 -9.42 16.98
N THR A 137 6.60 -10.21 16.09
CA THR A 137 7.22 -10.57 14.82
C THR A 137 6.27 -10.30 13.65
N PHE A 138 6.77 -9.63 12.61
CA PHE A 138 6.08 -9.41 11.35
C PHE A 138 6.80 -10.08 10.20
N THR A 139 6.08 -10.70 9.27
CA THR A 139 6.66 -11.24 8.03
C THR A 139 6.19 -10.47 6.80
N VAL A 140 7.12 -10.17 5.88
CA VAL A 140 6.86 -9.45 4.62
C VAL A 140 7.61 -10.13 3.48
N ASN A 141 6.96 -10.29 2.32
CA ASN A 141 7.65 -10.76 1.12
C ASN A 141 8.33 -9.58 0.43
N LEU A 142 9.63 -9.67 0.21
CA LEU A 142 10.43 -8.64 -0.47
C LEU A 142 11.13 -9.23 -1.68
N ASP A 143 11.44 -8.37 -2.66
CA ASP A 143 12.09 -8.76 -3.90
C ASP A 143 13.60 -8.48 -3.91
N ALA A 144 14.36 -9.39 -4.50
CA ALA A 144 15.79 -9.22 -4.70
C ALA A 144 16.10 -7.93 -5.47
N GLY A 145 17.16 -7.23 -5.06
CA GLY A 145 17.60 -5.98 -5.67
C GLY A 145 16.95 -4.73 -5.09
N GLN A 146 15.95 -4.88 -4.22
CA GLN A 146 15.43 -3.77 -3.43
C GLN A 146 16.38 -3.41 -2.27
N LYS A 147 16.10 -2.27 -1.64
CA LYS A 147 16.76 -1.84 -0.41
C LYS A 147 15.70 -1.45 0.61
N ALA A 148 15.77 -1.96 1.83
CA ALA A 148 14.80 -1.68 2.88
C ALA A 148 15.32 -0.65 3.89
N SER A 149 14.48 0.31 4.22
CA SER A 149 14.65 1.23 5.34
C SER A 149 13.58 0.90 6.36
N LEU A 150 13.96 0.74 7.62
CA LEU A 150 13.08 0.35 8.72
C LEU A 150 13.19 1.39 9.83
N MET A 151 12.05 1.95 10.22
CA MET A 151 11.93 2.85 11.36
C MET A 151 11.05 2.22 12.45
N VAL A 152 11.36 2.52 13.70
CA VAL A 152 10.60 2.05 14.87
C VAL A 152 10.51 3.13 15.93
N TRP A 153 9.34 3.25 16.57
CA TRP A 153 9.14 4.13 17.71
C TRP A 153 8.22 3.47 18.75
N GLY A 154 8.47 3.76 20.01
CA GLY A 154 7.68 3.27 21.14
C GLY A 154 6.87 4.40 21.79
N LEU A 155 5.67 4.07 22.24
CA LEU A 155 4.71 4.94 22.90
C LEU A 155 4.45 4.40 24.30
N GLY A 156 5.43 4.62 25.17
CA GLY A 156 5.52 3.98 26.47
C GLY A 156 6.81 3.17 26.61
N PRO A 157 7.04 2.13 25.79
CA PRO A 157 8.26 1.34 25.85
C PRO A 157 9.41 1.98 25.08
N SER A 158 10.64 1.68 25.50
CA SER A 158 11.83 1.76 24.64
C SER A 158 11.91 0.47 23.83
N VAL A 159 12.03 0.58 22.51
CA VAL A 159 11.93 -0.54 21.58
C VAL A 159 13.16 -0.69 20.72
N GLN A 160 13.41 -1.92 20.27
CA GLN A 160 14.39 -2.25 19.24
C GLN A 160 13.69 -3.03 18.13
N ALA A 161 13.94 -2.67 16.87
CA ALA A 161 13.55 -3.45 15.71
C ALA A 161 14.78 -4.14 15.10
N GLU A 162 14.54 -5.31 14.50
CA GLU A 162 15.54 -6.09 13.77
C GLU A 162 14.95 -6.61 12.47
N LEU A 163 15.69 -6.47 11.37
CA LEU A 163 15.33 -7.07 10.08
C LEU A 163 16.14 -8.35 9.89
N LEU A 164 15.47 -9.47 9.64
CA LEU A 164 16.08 -10.77 9.37
C LEU A 164 15.75 -11.24 7.95
N ASP A 165 16.72 -11.91 7.34
CA ASP A 165 16.57 -12.54 6.02
C ASP A 165 15.71 -13.83 6.07
N PRO A 166 15.34 -14.42 4.92
CA PRO A 166 14.55 -15.64 4.88
C PRO A 166 15.20 -16.87 5.53
N GLY A 167 16.53 -16.85 5.75
CA GLY A 167 17.27 -17.87 6.49
C GLY A 167 17.32 -17.62 8.00
N GLY A 168 16.77 -16.50 8.48
CA GLY A 168 16.79 -16.06 9.87
C GLY A 168 18.09 -15.35 10.28
N ALA A 169 18.96 -14.96 9.35
CA ALA A 169 20.14 -14.17 9.67
C ALA A 169 19.78 -12.68 9.81
N SER A 170 20.32 -12.03 10.83
CA SER A 170 20.12 -10.60 11.06
C SER A 170 20.80 -9.77 9.97
N LEU A 171 20.03 -8.86 9.37
CA LEU A 171 20.52 -7.85 8.43
C LEU A 171 20.78 -6.49 9.10
N GLY A 172 20.33 -6.33 10.34
CA GLY A 172 20.59 -5.15 11.16
C GLY A 172 19.55 -4.96 12.25
N THR A 173 19.94 -4.24 13.30
CA THR A 173 19.09 -3.84 14.43
C THR A 173 19.07 -2.33 14.57
N THR A 174 17.97 -1.75 15.02
CA THR A 174 17.86 -0.32 15.32
C THR A 174 16.90 -0.02 16.46
N THR A 175 17.10 1.10 17.14
CA THR A 175 16.13 1.67 18.10
C THR A 175 15.41 2.91 17.56
N GLN A 176 15.74 3.33 16.34
CA GLN A 176 15.14 4.49 15.65
C GLN A 176 15.01 4.17 14.16
N VAL A 177 16.14 4.17 13.43
CA VAL A 177 16.15 3.87 11.99
C VAL A 177 17.28 2.93 11.56
N LEU A 178 17.02 2.09 10.58
CA LEU A 178 17.96 1.23 9.86
C LEU A 178 17.76 1.53 8.37
N GLN A 179 18.75 2.13 7.71
CA GLN A 179 18.59 2.69 6.37
C GLN A 179 19.17 1.78 5.28
N MET A 180 18.48 1.70 4.14
CA MET A 180 19.00 1.17 2.87
C MET A 180 19.64 -0.23 2.94
N VAL A 181 19.11 -1.13 3.77
CA VAL A 181 19.56 -2.51 3.90
C VAL A 181 19.32 -3.27 2.58
N PRO A 182 20.36 -3.83 1.95
CA PRO A 182 20.19 -4.55 0.69
C PRO A 182 19.36 -5.83 0.83
N ILE A 183 18.35 -5.99 -0.02
CA ILE A 183 17.55 -7.21 -0.15
C ILE A 183 18.19 -8.08 -1.24
N ALA A 184 19.05 -9.01 -0.85
CA ALA A 184 19.86 -9.77 -1.79
C ALA A 184 19.09 -10.89 -2.52
N ALA A 185 18.02 -11.41 -1.93
CA ALA A 185 17.24 -12.52 -2.47
C ALA A 185 15.74 -12.26 -2.24
N SER A 186 14.89 -12.65 -3.19
CA SER A 186 13.45 -12.59 -2.97
C SER A 186 13.05 -13.64 -1.92
N GLY A 187 12.10 -13.30 -1.06
CA GLY A 187 11.59 -14.23 -0.07
C GLY A 187 10.87 -13.55 1.08
N THR A 188 10.53 -14.34 2.10
CA THR A 188 9.86 -13.85 3.30
C THR A 188 10.89 -13.37 4.31
N TYR A 189 10.92 -12.05 4.52
CA TYR A 189 11.74 -11.38 5.52
C TYR A 189 10.96 -11.23 6.82
N THR A 190 11.69 -11.11 7.92
CA THR A 190 11.10 -10.98 9.25
C THR A 190 11.52 -9.67 9.89
N ILE A 191 10.56 -8.89 10.39
CA ILE A 191 10.79 -7.73 11.26
C ILE A 191 10.45 -8.16 12.68
N ARG A 192 11.42 -8.13 13.57
CA ARG A 192 11.24 -8.46 15.00
C ARG A 192 11.33 -7.18 15.82
N VAL A 193 10.30 -6.89 16.61
CA VAL A 193 10.27 -5.73 17.52
C VAL A 193 10.33 -6.25 18.95
N THR A 194 11.26 -5.72 19.75
CA THR A 194 11.52 -6.15 21.13
C THR A 194 11.37 -4.97 22.09
N SER A 195 10.69 -5.16 23.22
CA SER A 195 10.70 -4.19 24.32
C SER A 195 12.03 -4.26 25.06
N LEU A 196 12.81 -3.18 25.04
CA LEU A 196 14.02 -3.06 25.84
C LEU A 196 13.70 -2.62 27.27
N GLN A 197 12.73 -1.73 27.44
CA GLN A 197 12.26 -1.23 28.73
C GLN A 197 10.80 -0.78 28.63
N GLY A 198 10.02 -1.00 29.69
CA GLY A 198 8.62 -0.58 29.75
C GLY A 198 7.68 -1.46 28.93
N THR A 199 6.42 -1.04 28.90
CA THR A 199 5.32 -1.70 28.18
C THR A 199 4.48 -0.62 27.52
N GLY A 200 3.73 -0.97 26.48
CA GLY A 200 2.86 -0.06 25.76
C GLY A 200 2.92 -0.28 24.26
N GLU A 201 2.54 0.73 23.50
CA GLU A 201 2.36 0.61 22.05
C GLU A 201 3.66 0.91 21.32
N TYR A 202 3.78 0.44 20.09
CA TYR A 202 4.85 0.81 19.18
C TYR A 202 4.33 0.87 17.74
N GLY A 203 5.06 1.59 16.91
CA GLY A 203 4.88 1.62 15.46
C GLY A 203 6.16 1.23 14.74
N ILE A 204 6.00 0.64 13.55
CA ILE A 204 7.06 0.39 12.59
C ILE A 204 6.66 0.95 11.23
N TRP A 205 7.63 1.52 10.52
CA TRP A 205 7.51 1.93 9.13
C TRP A 205 8.57 1.22 8.30
N LEU A 206 8.15 0.63 7.18
CA LEU A 206 9.01 -0.05 6.22
C LEU A 206 8.95 0.73 4.91
N GLY A 207 10.07 1.35 4.52
CA GLY A 207 10.26 1.94 3.20
C GLY A 207 11.14 1.08 2.32
N LEU A 208 10.86 1.06 1.03
CA LEU A 208 11.66 0.41 0.01
C LEU A 208 12.24 1.46 -0.94
N ASN A 209 13.53 1.27 -1.23
CA ASN A 209 14.30 1.99 -2.23
C ASN A 209 14.40 3.51 -2.02
N ALA A 210 14.07 4.02 -0.84
CA ALA A 210 14.32 5.40 -0.44
C ALA A 210 14.88 5.42 0.99
N ALA A 211 15.75 6.39 1.25
CA ALA A 211 16.12 6.71 2.62
C ALA A 211 14.99 7.55 3.25
N GLY A 212 14.79 7.43 4.56
CA GLY A 212 14.14 8.49 5.33
C GLY A 212 15.18 9.55 5.71
N GLU A 213 14.82 10.82 5.67
CA GLU A 213 15.69 11.90 6.13
C GLU A 213 16.12 11.73 7.59
N LEU A 214 17.41 11.92 7.88
CA LEU A 214 17.96 11.68 9.22
C LEU A 214 17.62 12.77 10.24
N GLU A 215 17.31 13.99 9.78
CA GLU A 215 16.94 15.12 10.63
C GLU A 215 15.59 14.88 11.32
N ALA A 216 14.62 14.28 10.61
CA ALA A 216 13.34 13.85 11.16
C ALA A 216 13.51 12.90 12.37
N GLU A 217 14.62 12.14 12.38
CA GLU A 217 15.00 11.19 13.45
C GLU A 217 15.97 11.79 14.48
N SER A 218 16.28 13.08 14.41
CA SER A 218 17.29 13.75 15.25
C SER A 218 18.69 13.12 15.15
N LEU A 219 19.02 12.48 14.02
CA LEU A 219 20.28 11.77 13.78
C LEU A 219 21.35 12.61 13.05
N GLY A 220 21.06 13.88 12.82
CA GLY A 220 21.95 14.85 12.19
C GLY A 220 21.15 15.78 11.29
N SER A 221 21.47 17.07 11.32
CA SER A 221 20.81 18.06 10.47
C SER A 221 21.46 18.11 9.09
N ASN A 222 20.67 18.28 8.04
CA ASN A 222 21.15 18.46 6.67
C ASN A 222 20.95 19.90 6.15
N ASP A 223 20.71 20.85 7.05
CA ASP A 223 20.42 22.28 6.80
C ASP A 223 21.49 23.09 6.05
N THR A 224 22.68 22.52 5.83
CA THR A 224 23.79 23.21 5.19
C THR A 224 24.51 22.34 4.18
N LEU A 225 25.17 22.96 3.20
CA LEU A 225 26.05 22.25 2.25
C LEU A 225 27.11 21.38 2.95
N ALA A 226 27.58 21.78 4.14
CA ALA A 226 28.61 21.06 4.88
C ALA A 226 28.06 19.82 5.61
N THR A 227 26.77 19.82 5.91
CA THR A 227 26.07 18.73 6.62
C THR A 227 25.14 17.94 5.72
N ALA A 228 25.14 18.23 4.43
CA ALA A 228 24.27 17.62 3.44
C ALA A 228 24.26 16.08 3.52
N GLU A 229 23.07 15.49 3.48
CA GLU A 229 22.89 14.06 3.56
C GLU A 229 23.23 13.39 2.21
N SER A 230 24.04 12.34 2.23
CA SER A 230 24.48 11.67 0.99
C SER A 230 23.43 10.67 0.49
N LEU A 231 22.91 10.90 -0.73
CA LEU A 231 21.98 9.98 -1.41
C LEU A 231 22.67 8.78 -2.07
N GLY A 232 24.00 8.70 -2.09
CA GLY A 232 24.71 7.65 -2.84
C GLY A 232 24.30 6.21 -2.49
N ALA A 233 23.92 5.96 -1.22
CA ALA A 233 23.46 4.65 -0.78
C ALA A 233 22.05 4.29 -1.29
N THR A 234 21.25 5.26 -1.73
CA THR A 234 19.85 5.06 -2.16
C THR A 234 19.72 4.66 -3.63
N ALA A 235 20.84 4.53 -4.34
CA ALA A 235 20.86 4.18 -5.75
C ALA A 235 20.17 2.85 -6.07
N VAL A 236 19.18 2.90 -6.95
CA VAL A 236 18.56 1.74 -7.61
C VAL A 236 18.98 1.75 -9.07
N ALA A 237 19.56 0.64 -9.53
CA ALA A 237 20.02 0.51 -10.90
C ALA A 237 18.85 0.56 -11.89
N LEU A 238 19.04 1.31 -12.98
CA LEU A 238 18.14 1.34 -14.15
C LEU A 238 18.85 0.67 -15.34
N GLN A 239 18.40 0.94 -16.57
CA GLN A 239 19.04 0.37 -17.76
C GLN A 239 20.43 0.96 -17.98
N GLY A 240 21.39 0.10 -18.31
CA GLY A 240 22.78 0.50 -18.59
C GLY A 240 23.50 0.99 -17.34
N THR A 241 24.07 2.20 -17.41
CA THR A 241 24.79 2.84 -16.28
C THR A 241 23.92 3.83 -15.51
N ALA A 242 22.62 3.93 -15.85
CA ALA A 242 21.71 4.85 -15.19
C ALA A 242 21.25 4.30 -13.85
N ASP A 243 20.91 5.20 -12.93
CA ASP A 243 20.30 4.86 -11.66
C ASP A 243 19.35 5.94 -11.16
N ARG A 244 18.63 5.60 -10.08
CA ARG A 244 17.73 6.50 -9.37
C ARG A 244 18.08 6.53 -7.89
N LEU A 245 18.27 7.73 -7.36
CA LEU A 245 18.40 8.04 -5.94
C LEU A 245 17.05 8.56 -5.42
N ALA A 246 16.73 8.28 -4.16
CA ALA A 246 15.51 8.76 -3.53
C ALA A 246 15.66 8.98 -2.03
N VAL A 247 14.95 9.98 -1.52
CA VAL A 247 14.75 10.25 -0.08
C VAL A 247 13.32 10.72 0.17
N LEU A 248 12.77 10.33 1.32
CA LEU A 248 11.54 10.86 1.90
C LEU A 248 11.94 11.80 3.03
N GLY A 249 11.51 13.06 2.96
CA GLY A 249 11.93 14.11 3.88
C GLY A 249 10.76 14.95 4.39
N VAL A 250 11.06 15.79 5.37
CA VAL A 250 10.14 16.70 6.03
C VAL A 250 10.80 18.06 6.09
N ALA A 251 10.25 19.03 5.37
CA ALA A 251 10.87 20.36 5.31
C ALA A 251 10.84 21.04 6.69
N ASP A 252 11.95 21.62 7.11
CA ASP A 252 12.07 22.32 8.41
C ASP A 252 11.37 23.68 8.47
N GLY A 253 10.99 24.22 7.32
CA GLY A 253 10.35 25.51 7.18
C GLY A 253 11.26 26.63 6.70
N VAL A 254 10.68 27.81 6.51
CA VAL A 254 11.46 29.05 6.40
C VAL A 254 11.63 29.62 7.81
N ASP A 255 12.87 29.73 8.26
CA ASP A 255 13.20 30.40 9.52
C ASP A 255 12.55 31.79 9.56
N ALA A 256 11.70 32.06 10.56
CA ALA A 256 10.99 33.34 10.73
C ALA A 256 11.96 34.46 11.15
N GLY A 257 12.86 34.84 10.23
CA GLY A 257 13.86 35.90 10.41
C GLY A 257 15.33 35.46 10.35
N GLY A 258 15.63 34.19 10.03
CA GLY A 258 16.99 33.66 9.82
C GLY A 258 17.37 33.52 8.33
N PRO A 259 18.64 33.20 8.00
CA PRO A 259 18.98 32.75 6.64
C PRO A 259 18.21 31.47 6.33
N ILE A 260 17.71 31.34 5.09
CA ILE A 260 16.88 30.22 4.65
C ILE A 260 17.57 28.88 5.00
N THR A 261 17.04 28.16 5.98
CA THR A 261 17.32 26.74 6.27
C THR A 261 16.60 25.90 5.22
N GLY A 262 17.19 24.79 4.85
CA GLY A 262 16.69 23.96 3.77
C GLY A 262 17.54 22.73 3.63
N ASP A 263 16.87 21.64 3.31
CA ASP A 263 17.44 20.32 3.38
C ASP A 263 18.39 20.11 2.20
N TYR A 264 19.67 19.89 2.48
CA TYR A 264 20.69 19.63 1.45
C TYR A 264 20.93 18.13 1.32
N PHE A 265 20.79 17.63 0.09
CA PHE A 265 21.09 16.24 -0.26
C PHE A 265 22.22 16.17 -1.30
N ALA A 266 23.30 15.49 -0.96
CA ALA A 266 24.48 15.35 -1.80
C ALA A 266 24.40 14.12 -2.72
N PHE A 267 24.76 14.29 -3.99
CA PHE A 267 24.91 13.21 -4.96
C PHE A 267 26.08 13.49 -5.91
N ALA A 268 26.71 12.43 -6.41
CA ALA A 268 27.86 12.54 -7.31
C ALA A 268 27.42 12.45 -8.77
N LEU A 269 28.03 13.26 -9.63
CA LEU A 269 27.91 13.18 -11.09
C LEU A 269 29.28 13.13 -11.74
N ASP A 270 29.39 12.38 -12.83
CA ASP A 270 30.52 12.44 -13.74
C ASP A 270 30.43 13.68 -14.65
N ALA A 271 31.57 14.13 -15.18
CA ALA A 271 31.59 15.25 -16.12
C ALA A 271 30.75 14.92 -17.38
N GLY A 272 29.79 15.77 -17.69
CA GLY A 272 28.85 15.57 -18.80
C GLY A 272 27.74 14.56 -18.51
N GLN A 273 27.62 14.03 -17.29
CA GLN A 273 26.48 13.20 -16.92
C GLN A 273 25.23 14.07 -16.78
N VAL A 274 24.12 13.58 -17.34
CA VAL A 274 22.81 14.22 -17.23
C VAL A 274 22.10 13.70 -15.98
N ALA A 275 21.51 14.61 -15.21
CA ALA A 275 20.62 14.29 -14.10
C ALA A 275 19.25 14.94 -14.28
N SER A 276 18.20 14.29 -13.80
CA SER A 276 16.88 14.90 -13.60
C SER A 276 16.46 14.75 -12.14
N LEU A 277 15.76 15.74 -11.61
CA LEU A 277 15.28 15.77 -10.24
C LEU A 277 13.77 16.06 -10.23
N GLY A 278 13.03 15.37 -9.38
CA GLY A 278 11.61 15.61 -9.11
C GLY A 278 11.37 15.71 -7.61
N LEU A 279 10.70 16.78 -7.18
CA LEU A 279 10.25 17.00 -5.82
C LEU A 279 8.73 16.95 -5.78
N THR A 280 8.18 16.12 -4.89
CA THR A 280 6.73 15.89 -4.80
C THR A 280 6.26 15.91 -3.34
N SER A 281 5.20 16.67 -3.06
CA SER A 281 4.49 16.68 -1.78
C SER A 281 3.77 15.35 -1.56
N LEU A 282 3.92 14.80 -0.36
CA LEU A 282 3.25 13.56 0.05
C LEU A 282 1.84 13.79 0.59
N HIS A 283 1.51 15.04 0.94
CA HIS A 283 0.19 15.42 1.47
C HIS A 283 -0.46 16.62 0.75
N PRO A 284 -0.68 16.55 -0.58
CA PRO A 284 -1.29 17.62 -1.36
C PRO A 284 -2.73 17.93 -0.92
N GLU A 285 -3.41 16.97 -0.30
CA GLU A 285 -4.76 17.13 0.27
C GLU A 285 -4.81 18.09 1.46
N LEU A 286 -3.68 18.31 2.15
CA LEU A 286 -3.59 19.26 3.27
C LEU A 286 -3.41 20.72 2.78
N GLY A 287 -3.43 20.93 1.46
CA GLY A 287 -3.20 22.21 0.79
C GLY A 287 -1.86 22.22 0.06
N THR A 288 -1.64 23.24 -0.79
CA THR A 288 -0.36 23.43 -1.48
C THR A 288 0.69 23.92 -0.49
N ALA A 289 1.33 22.99 0.22
CA ALA A 289 2.56 23.28 0.95
C ALA A 289 3.56 23.90 -0.04
N ARG A 290 4.17 25.02 0.34
CA ARG A 290 5.20 25.63 -0.49
C ARG A 290 6.40 24.71 -0.45
N LEU A 291 6.80 24.20 -1.60
CA LEU A 291 8.07 23.51 -1.80
C LEU A 291 8.87 24.28 -2.85
N ALA A 292 10.18 24.11 -2.85
CA ALA A 292 11.05 24.58 -3.93
C ALA A 292 12.29 23.69 -3.98
N LEU A 293 12.82 23.54 -5.19
CA LEU A 293 13.96 22.68 -5.49
C LEU A 293 15.02 23.47 -6.25
N ASP A 294 16.27 23.38 -5.80
CA ASP A 294 17.44 23.94 -6.50
C ASP A 294 18.58 22.91 -6.57
N VAL A 295 19.47 23.03 -7.55
CA VAL A 295 20.75 22.30 -7.60
C VAL A 295 21.89 23.28 -7.36
N TRP A 296 22.80 22.93 -6.46
CA TRP A 296 23.96 23.72 -6.06
C TRP A 296 25.26 22.95 -6.32
N ASP A 297 26.34 23.68 -6.55
CA ASP A 297 27.70 23.14 -6.55
C ASP A 297 28.35 23.17 -5.15
N ALA A 298 29.50 22.51 -5.03
CA ALA A 298 30.32 22.51 -3.81
C ALA A 298 30.88 23.88 -3.42
N GLY A 299 30.85 24.86 -4.33
CA GLY A 299 31.26 26.25 -4.08
C GLY A 299 30.14 27.11 -3.48
N GLY A 300 28.93 26.56 -3.32
CA GLY A 300 27.76 27.32 -2.85
C GLY A 300 27.17 28.21 -3.94
N THR A 301 27.25 27.80 -5.21
CA THR A 301 26.58 28.47 -6.32
C THR A 301 25.37 27.65 -6.77
N ALA A 302 24.20 28.28 -6.85
CA ALA A 302 23.02 27.67 -7.47
C ALA A 302 23.25 27.55 -8.99
N LEU A 303 23.12 26.33 -9.52
CA LEU A 303 23.32 25.99 -10.92
C LEU A 303 22.01 25.82 -11.69
N ALA A 304 20.94 25.38 -11.01
CA ALA A 304 19.61 25.22 -11.59
C ALA A 304 18.54 25.41 -10.52
N ALA A 305 17.38 25.90 -10.95
CA ALA A 305 16.16 26.00 -10.12
C ALA A 305 15.05 25.17 -10.76
N GLY A 306 14.23 24.53 -9.94
CA GLY A 306 13.12 23.71 -10.38
C GLY A 306 11.98 24.53 -10.97
N VAL A 307 11.43 24.06 -12.08
CA VAL A 307 10.19 24.61 -12.64
C VAL A 307 8.99 24.02 -11.91
N SER A 308 8.01 24.86 -11.57
CA SER A 308 6.75 24.46 -10.94
C SER A 308 5.71 23.98 -11.95
N ASP A 309 4.58 23.47 -11.45
CA ASP A 309 3.37 23.12 -12.23
C ASP A 309 3.58 22.01 -13.26
N VAL A 310 4.36 21.00 -12.87
CA VAL A 310 4.55 19.79 -13.65
C VAL A 310 3.47 18.77 -13.26
N GLU A 311 2.97 17.97 -14.21
CA GLU A 311 1.75 17.17 -13.95
C GLU A 311 1.98 16.03 -12.93
N GLN A 312 3.19 15.49 -12.88
CA GLN A 312 3.54 14.33 -12.05
C GLN A 312 4.31 14.67 -10.77
N VAL A 313 4.92 15.86 -10.70
CA VAL A 313 5.77 16.34 -9.60
C VAL A 313 5.48 17.82 -9.35
N ASP A 314 5.70 18.33 -8.15
CA ASP A 314 5.49 19.76 -7.86
C ASP A 314 6.59 20.62 -8.46
N HIS A 315 7.85 20.16 -8.37
CA HIS A 315 9.00 20.81 -8.99
C HIS A 315 9.87 19.81 -9.74
N ALA A 316 10.31 20.20 -10.93
CA ALA A 316 11.24 19.41 -11.73
C ALA A 316 12.48 20.20 -12.17
N ILE A 317 13.63 19.54 -12.19
CA ILE A 317 14.82 19.97 -12.92
C ILE A 317 15.13 18.87 -13.92
N THR A 318 15.03 19.13 -15.22
CA THR A 318 15.31 18.14 -16.26
C THR A 318 16.54 18.50 -17.06
N GLY A 319 17.29 17.47 -17.47
CA GLY A 319 18.43 17.65 -18.37
C GLY A 319 19.61 18.42 -17.76
N PHE A 320 19.76 18.43 -16.43
CA PHE A 320 20.91 19.08 -15.79
C PHE A 320 22.19 18.36 -16.21
N LEU A 321 23.04 19.04 -16.97
CA LEU A 321 24.31 18.52 -17.47
C LEU A 321 25.43 18.95 -16.54
N ALA A 322 26.08 17.99 -15.87
CA ALA A 322 27.19 18.28 -14.97
C ALA A 322 28.39 18.90 -15.73
N PRO A 323 28.81 20.15 -15.44
CA PRO A 323 29.93 20.78 -16.14
C PRO A 323 31.29 20.13 -15.82
N ALA A 324 31.41 19.45 -14.67
CA ALA A 324 32.61 18.74 -14.23
C ALA A 324 32.20 17.53 -13.39
N ALA A 325 33.14 16.60 -13.18
CA ALA A 325 32.90 15.52 -12.23
C ALA A 325 32.99 16.07 -10.80
N GLY A 326 32.06 15.67 -9.92
CA GLY A 326 32.05 16.14 -8.55
C GLY A 326 30.76 15.86 -7.80
N THR A 327 30.69 16.40 -6.58
CA THR A 327 29.49 16.38 -5.75
C THR A 327 28.63 17.60 -6.04
N TYR A 328 27.35 17.33 -6.25
CA TYR A 328 26.28 18.30 -6.44
C TYR A 328 25.26 18.13 -5.31
N TYR A 329 24.48 19.18 -5.07
CA TYR A 329 23.57 19.24 -3.94
C TYR A 329 22.18 19.61 -4.42
N ALA A 330 21.19 18.76 -4.15
CA ALA A 330 19.80 19.16 -4.22
C ALA A 330 19.49 19.94 -2.94
N ARG A 331 18.90 21.12 -3.05
CA ARG A 331 18.36 21.85 -1.91
C ARG A 331 16.85 21.85 -2.00
N VAL A 332 16.21 21.32 -0.96
CA VAL A 332 14.76 21.43 -0.76
C VAL A 332 14.50 22.56 0.24
N THR A 333 13.49 23.37 -0.02
CA THR A 333 12.99 24.34 0.96
C THR A 333 11.49 24.30 0.94
N GLY A 334 10.84 24.54 2.08
CA GLY A 334 9.39 24.56 2.10
C GLY A 334 8.77 25.08 3.38
N ASP A 335 7.46 24.86 3.52
CA ASP A 335 6.74 25.10 4.76
C ASP A 335 7.09 24.04 5.81
N ALA A 336 7.19 24.43 7.07
CA ALA A 336 7.61 23.53 8.15
C ALA A 336 6.63 22.35 8.29
N GLY A 337 7.15 21.14 8.33
CA GLY A 337 6.38 19.90 8.41
C GLY A 337 5.79 19.43 7.07
N ALA A 338 6.13 20.05 5.95
CA ALA A 338 5.73 19.56 4.64
C ALA A 338 6.52 18.29 4.30
N GLU A 339 5.83 17.15 4.25
CA GLU A 339 6.43 15.89 3.83
C GLU A 339 6.55 15.81 2.31
N TYR A 340 7.70 15.34 1.84
CA TYR A 340 8.00 15.26 0.42
C TYR A 340 8.80 14.01 0.06
N SER A 341 8.76 13.65 -1.21
CA SER A 341 9.76 12.77 -1.83
C SER A 341 10.64 13.59 -2.78
N LEU A 342 11.94 13.30 -2.73
CA LEU A 342 12.92 13.78 -3.70
C LEU A 342 13.47 12.58 -4.48
N VAL A 343 13.30 12.61 -5.79
CA VAL A 343 13.81 11.61 -6.73
C VAL A 343 14.87 12.26 -7.61
N VAL A 344 16.04 11.61 -7.73
CA VAL A 344 17.13 12.02 -8.63
C VAL A 344 17.45 10.88 -9.57
N THR A 345 17.29 11.07 -10.88
CA THR A 345 17.80 10.13 -11.89
C THR A 345 19.15 10.59 -12.41
N ARG A 346 20.10 9.68 -12.58
CA ARG A 346 21.39 9.94 -13.23
C ARG A 346 21.48 9.08 -14.49
N GLY A 347 21.66 9.72 -15.64
CA GLY A 347 21.65 9.04 -16.95
C GLY A 347 20.27 8.59 -17.44
N ALA A 348 19.19 9.08 -16.83
CA ALA A 348 17.82 8.87 -17.28
C ALA A 348 17.00 10.16 -17.12
N ALA A 349 15.97 10.33 -17.95
CA ALA A 349 14.93 11.32 -17.72
C ALA A 349 13.99 10.85 -16.60
N LEU A 350 13.35 11.79 -15.91
CA LEU A 350 12.18 11.50 -15.08
C LEU A 350 10.92 11.81 -15.92
N GLU A 351 9.97 10.89 -15.95
CA GLU A 351 8.66 11.11 -16.58
C GLU A 351 7.90 12.17 -15.80
N LEU A 352 7.36 13.15 -16.52
CA LEU A 352 6.78 14.36 -15.93
C LEU A 352 5.27 14.52 -16.25
N GLY A 353 4.71 13.66 -17.10
CA GLY A 353 3.38 13.81 -17.66
C GLY A 353 3.31 14.84 -18.80
N GLY A 354 2.09 15.14 -19.25
CA GLY A 354 1.81 16.11 -20.32
C GLY A 354 2.21 15.68 -21.74
N ASN A 355 2.91 14.56 -21.89
CA ASN A 355 3.44 14.01 -23.14
C ASN A 355 2.43 13.18 -23.96
N VAL A 356 1.15 13.57 -23.91
CA VAL A 356 0.01 12.88 -24.56
C VAL A 356 -0.11 13.11 -26.07
N SER A 357 0.84 13.81 -26.70
CA SER A 357 0.82 14.09 -28.14
C SER A 357 2.23 14.21 -28.71
N HIS A 358 2.40 14.05 -30.03
CA HIS A 358 3.69 14.30 -30.69
C HIS A 358 4.25 15.71 -30.44
N ALA A 359 3.38 16.72 -30.23
CA ALA A 359 3.79 18.10 -29.99
C ALA A 359 4.26 18.34 -28.54
N THR A 360 3.83 17.48 -27.61
CA THR A 360 4.17 17.56 -26.19
C THR A 360 5.08 16.40 -25.75
N ALA A 361 5.55 15.59 -26.70
CA ALA A 361 6.41 14.45 -26.43
C ALA A 361 7.66 14.89 -25.67
N GLN A 362 8.01 14.13 -24.63
CA GLN A 362 9.21 14.40 -23.83
C GLN A 362 10.46 14.08 -24.65
N ASP A 363 11.41 15.02 -24.69
CA ASP A 363 12.69 14.82 -25.37
C ASP A 363 13.60 13.90 -24.53
N LEU A 364 14.02 12.79 -25.13
CA LEU A 364 14.93 11.81 -24.52
C LEU A 364 16.31 11.78 -25.18
N THR A 365 16.61 12.70 -26.11
CA THR A 365 17.84 12.65 -26.92
C THR A 365 19.13 12.64 -26.08
N GLY A 366 19.13 13.29 -24.92
CA GLY A 366 20.30 13.37 -24.03
C GLY A 366 20.56 12.14 -23.15
N VAL A 367 19.58 11.26 -22.98
CA VAL A 367 19.63 10.15 -21.99
C VAL A 367 19.17 8.80 -22.53
N GLY A 368 18.35 8.79 -23.59
CA GLY A 368 17.88 7.59 -24.28
C GLY A 368 16.89 6.72 -23.49
N GLN A 369 16.53 7.12 -22.27
CA GLN A 369 15.61 6.39 -21.38
C GLN A 369 14.90 7.35 -20.43
N ALA A 370 13.72 6.93 -19.95
CA ALA A 370 12.96 7.63 -18.93
C ALA A 370 12.53 6.65 -17.83
N LEU A 371 12.57 7.11 -16.58
CA LEU A 371 11.92 6.45 -15.46
C LEU A 371 10.54 7.07 -15.26
N GLY A 372 9.51 6.24 -15.27
CA GLY A 372 8.14 6.67 -15.07
C GLY A 372 7.23 5.49 -14.78
N SER A 373 5.96 5.78 -14.63
CA SER A 373 4.92 4.76 -14.54
C SER A 373 4.16 4.68 -15.85
N LEU A 374 3.80 3.46 -16.22
CA LEU A 374 2.68 3.25 -17.13
C LEU A 374 1.42 3.49 -16.31
N ARG A 375 1.07 4.76 -16.09
CA ARG A 375 -0.27 5.07 -15.64
C ARG A 375 -1.20 4.54 -16.73
N VAL A 376 -2.15 3.70 -16.35
CA VAL A 376 -3.37 3.56 -17.15
C VAL A 376 -4.06 4.91 -17.07
N ARG A 377 -3.64 5.86 -17.89
CA ARG A 377 -4.42 7.05 -18.17
C ARG A 377 -5.54 6.56 -19.07
N TYR A 378 -6.75 6.53 -18.52
CA TYR A 378 -7.97 6.48 -19.31
C TYR A 378 -7.80 7.41 -20.50
N ALA A 379 -7.84 6.86 -21.70
CA ALA A 379 -7.71 7.64 -22.90
C ALA A 379 -8.81 8.71 -22.89
N THR A 380 -8.44 9.97 -22.70
CA THR A 380 -9.26 11.08 -23.16
C THR A 380 -9.22 11.02 -24.68
N ALA A 381 -10.20 10.34 -25.28
CA ALA A 381 -10.50 10.53 -26.69
C ALA A 381 -10.72 12.03 -26.91
N GLY A 382 -10.00 12.59 -27.88
CA GLY A 382 -9.75 14.02 -28.01
C GLY A 382 -11.00 14.91 -28.20
N ALA A 383 -10.76 16.19 -27.93
CA ALA A 383 -11.47 17.36 -28.45
C ALA A 383 -13.02 17.32 -28.39
N GLY A 384 -13.56 17.94 -27.33
CA GLY A 384 -14.90 18.54 -27.36
C GLY A 384 -16.03 17.63 -26.91
N GLY A 385 -16.16 17.44 -25.60
CA GLY A 385 -17.34 16.83 -25.00
C GLY A 385 -17.00 16.33 -23.60
N THR A 386 -17.69 16.84 -22.59
CA THR A 386 -17.63 16.33 -21.21
C THR A 386 -18.32 14.97 -21.18
N THR A 387 -17.64 13.92 -21.63
CA THR A 387 -18.05 12.53 -21.43
C THR A 387 -17.19 11.96 -20.32
N THR A 388 -17.79 11.83 -19.13
CA THR A 388 -17.24 11.06 -18.02
C THR A 388 -16.91 9.64 -18.53
N PRO A 389 -15.70 9.11 -18.32
CA PRO A 389 -15.42 7.73 -18.72
C PRO A 389 -16.37 6.79 -17.97
N THR A 390 -17.01 5.90 -18.72
CA THR A 390 -18.01 4.95 -18.22
C THR A 390 -17.41 3.58 -17.90
N SER A 391 -16.11 3.35 -18.18
CA SER A 391 -15.42 2.08 -17.97
C SER A 391 -13.91 2.23 -17.65
N LEU A 392 -13.36 1.23 -16.96
CA LEU A 392 -11.95 0.98 -16.69
C LEU A 392 -11.56 -0.44 -17.13
N THR A 393 -10.59 -0.54 -18.03
CA THR A 393 -10.01 -1.83 -18.41
C THR A 393 -8.79 -2.18 -17.56
N LEU A 394 -8.84 -3.31 -16.87
CA LEU A 394 -7.72 -3.94 -16.16
C LEU A 394 -7.37 -5.26 -16.85
N PHE A 395 -6.08 -5.61 -16.89
CA PHE A 395 -5.62 -6.92 -17.35
C PHE A 395 -5.08 -7.71 -16.16
N ASP A 396 -5.47 -8.98 -16.05
CA ASP A 396 -4.95 -9.86 -15.02
C ASP A 396 -3.58 -10.47 -15.38
N GLY A 397 -3.02 -11.31 -14.50
CA GLY A 397 -1.70 -11.92 -14.70
C GLY A 397 -1.63 -12.93 -15.84
N GLN A 398 -2.76 -13.30 -16.42
CA GLN A 398 -2.84 -14.12 -17.64
C GLN A 398 -3.20 -13.29 -18.87
N SER A 399 -3.22 -11.96 -18.73
CA SER A 399 -3.61 -11.00 -19.78
C SER A 399 -5.07 -11.08 -20.18
N TYR A 400 -5.95 -11.60 -19.32
CA TYR A 400 -7.39 -11.46 -19.54
C TYR A 400 -7.83 -10.05 -19.15
N GLU A 401 -8.59 -9.44 -20.06
CA GLU A 401 -9.28 -8.16 -19.93
C GLU A 401 -10.48 -8.24 -18.99
N TRP A 402 -10.57 -7.21 -18.13
CA TRP A 402 -11.64 -6.91 -17.19
C TRP A 402 -12.02 -5.42 -17.36
N ASP A 403 -13.01 -5.15 -18.18
CA ASP A 403 -13.55 -3.83 -18.55
C ASP A 403 -14.69 -3.42 -17.62
N ILE A 404 -14.31 -2.95 -16.44
CA ILE A 404 -15.20 -2.59 -15.35
C ILE A 404 -15.95 -1.30 -15.65
N MET A 405 -17.27 -1.35 -15.67
CA MET A 405 -18.15 -0.21 -15.93
C MET A 405 -18.39 0.65 -14.67
N SER A 406 -19.09 1.77 -14.83
CA SER A 406 -19.30 2.76 -13.76
C SER A 406 -20.09 2.28 -12.54
N ASP A 407 -20.92 1.26 -12.71
CA ASP A 407 -21.67 0.53 -11.68
C ASP A 407 -20.95 -0.75 -11.23
N GLY A 408 -19.78 -1.02 -11.80
CA GLY A 408 -18.94 -2.15 -11.46
C GLY A 408 -19.38 -3.47 -12.05
N GLU A 409 -20.22 -3.49 -13.09
CA GLU A 409 -20.33 -4.65 -13.98
C GLU A 409 -19.06 -4.78 -14.86
N VAL A 410 -18.90 -5.93 -15.49
CA VAL A 410 -17.96 -6.17 -16.59
C VAL A 410 -18.72 -5.91 -17.89
N SER A 411 -18.17 -5.11 -18.81
CA SER A 411 -18.84 -4.85 -20.10
C SER A 411 -18.85 -6.11 -20.94
N ASP A 412 -17.70 -6.54 -21.47
CA ASP A 412 -17.63 -7.71 -22.35
C ASP A 412 -16.65 -8.76 -21.80
N GLY A 413 -15.64 -8.31 -21.06
CA GLY A 413 -14.49 -9.11 -20.67
C GLY A 413 -13.69 -9.62 -21.87
N THR A 414 -12.78 -10.56 -21.65
CA THR A 414 -12.00 -11.12 -22.76
C THR A 414 -12.88 -11.98 -23.67
N ASN A 415 -12.93 -11.64 -24.96
CA ASN A 415 -13.67 -12.40 -25.98
C ASN A 415 -15.15 -12.63 -25.61
N ASP A 416 -15.85 -11.61 -25.09
CA ASP A 416 -17.28 -11.67 -24.80
C ASP A 416 -17.63 -12.66 -23.66
N ALA A 417 -16.68 -12.95 -22.77
CA ALA A 417 -16.88 -13.92 -21.69
C ALA A 417 -17.87 -13.46 -20.63
N TYR A 418 -18.12 -12.14 -20.50
CA TYR A 418 -18.87 -11.53 -19.41
C TYR A 418 -19.77 -10.36 -19.89
N ASP A 419 -20.41 -10.48 -21.05
CA ASP A 419 -21.35 -9.50 -21.67
C ASP A 419 -22.45 -8.94 -20.73
N GLY A 420 -22.18 -7.87 -19.98
CA GLY A 420 -23.02 -7.36 -18.90
C GLY A 420 -22.92 -8.22 -17.64
N GLY A 421 -21.69 -8.58 -17.26
CA GLY A 421 -21.39 -9.52 -16.20
C GLY A 421 -21.30 -8.88 -14.82
N LEU A 422 -21.77 -9.56 -13.79
CA LEU A 422 -21.65 -9.16 -12.37
C LEU A 422 -22.41 -7.88 -12.00
N GLU A 423 -23.55 -7.60 -12.64
CA GLU A 423 -24.48 -6.55 -12.25
C GLU A 423 -25.00 -6.75 -10.82
N LEU A 424 -24.90 -5.74 -9.95
CA LEU A 424 -25.38 -5.82 -8.56
C LEU A 424 -26.76 -5.19 -8.41
N GLN A 425 -27.67 -5.89 -7.73
CA GLN A 425 -28.95 -5.36 -7.29
C GLN A 425 -29.15 -5.56 -5.79
N VAL A 426 -29.62 -4.53 -5.07
CA VAL A 426 -29.97 -4.59 -3.65
C VAL A 426 -31.41 -4.13 -3.43
N ALA A 427 -32.24 -4.98 -2.83
CA ALA A 427 -33.65 -4.75 -2.55
C ALA A 427 -34.51 -4.28 -3.75
N SER A 428 -34.12 -4.65 -4.98
CA SER A 428 -34.71 -4.23 -6.27
C SER A 428 -34.17 -2.92 -6.85
N THR A 429 -33.09 -2.36 -6.30
CA THR A 429 -32.38 -1.21 -6.88
C THR A 429 -31.04 -1.68 -7.45
N TRP A 430 -30.82 -1.48 -8.74
CA TRP A 430 -29.53 -1.70 -9.39
C TRP A 430 -28.48 -0.76 -8.78
N PHE A 431 -27.27 -1.27 -8.61
CA PHE A 431 -26.14 -0.46 -8.19
C PHE A 431 -25.93 0.65 -9.24
N PRO A 432 -25.94 1.93 -8.83
CA PRO A 432 -25.88 3.02 -9.78
C PRO A 432 -24.46 3.19 -10.34
N GLY A 433 -24.39 3.72 -11.56
CA GLY A 433 -23.14 4.22 -12.10
C GLY A 433 -22.54 5.33 -11.23
N ILE A 434 -21.29 5.16 -10.82
CA ILE A 434 -20.48 6.11 -10.07
C ILE A 434 -19.61 6.88 -11.06
N ALA A 435 -19.59 8.21 -10.95
CA ALA A 435 -18.72 9.02 -11.80
C ALA A 435 -17.26 8.66 -11.53
N SER A 436 -16.44 8.51 -12.57
CA SER A 436 -15.04 8.10 -12.47
C SER A 436 -14.19 8.96 -11.51
N ALA A 437 -14.57 10.23 -11.32
CA ALA A 437 -13.90 11.14 -10.37
C ALA A 437 -14.12 10.76 -8.90
N ASP A 438 -15.16 9.99 -8.61
CA ASP A 438 -15.52 9.54 -7.26
C ASP A 438 -15.03 8.11 -6.97
N TRP A 439 -14.39 7.45 -7.94
CA TRP A 439 -13.80 6.13 -7.73
C TRP A 439 -12.58 6.28 -6.84
N ARG A 440 -12.44 5.36 -5.88
CA ARG A 440 -11.22 5.22 -5.09
C ARG A 440 -10.49 3.98 -5.56
N ALA A 441 -9.18 3.95 -5.36
CA ALA A 441 -8.38 2.79 -5.66
C ALA A 441 -7.44 2.45 -4.50
N GLU A 442 -7.26 1.16 -4.28
CA GLU A 442 -6.29 0.53 -3.40
C GLU A 442 -5.38 -0.38 -4.26
N ASP A 443 -4.34 -0.98 -3.65
CA ASP A 443 -3.40 -1.89 -4.31
C ASP A 443 -2.81 -1.35 -5.62
N GLY A 444 -2.24 -0.15 -5.56
CA GLY A 444 -1.59 0.47 -6.73
C GLY A 444 -2.52 0.67 -7.93
N GLY A 445 -3.84 0.82 -7.70
CA GLY A 445 -4.84 0.95 -8.77
C GLY A 445 -5.50 -0.37 -9.17
N ARG A 446 -5.16 -1.49 -8.51
CA ARG A 446 -5.65 -2.82 -8.85
C ARG A 446 -6.92 -3.21 -8.11
N GLU A 447 -7.21 -2.61 -6.96
CA GLU A 447 -8.51 -2.73 -6.29
C GLU A 447 -9.31 -1.43 -6.46
N LEU A 448 -10.41 -1.50 -7.20
CA LEU A 448 -11.35 -0.40 -7.39
C LEU A 448 -12.37 -0.39 -6.27
N ILE A 449 -12.81 0.79 -5.86
CA ILE A 449 -13.80 0.99 -4.81
C ILE A 449 -14.86 1.96 -5.33
N LEU A 450 -16.07 1.45 -5.50
CA LEU A 450 -17.23 2.16 -6.00
C LEU A 450 -18.23 2.38 -4.86
N GLY A 451 -18.67 3.62 -4.69
CA GLY A 451 -19.53 4.04 -3.59
C GLY A 451 -18.74 4.60 -2.38
N PRO A 452 -19.35 4.64 -1.17
CA PRO A 452 -20.64 4.06 -0.83
C PRO A 452 -21.84 4.75 -1.46
N VAL A 453 -22.91 4.00 -1.72
CA VAL A 453 -24.22 4.50 -2.16
C VAL A 453 -25.35 3.90 -1.32
N THR A 454 -26.48 4.59 -1.21
CA THR A 454 -27.64 4.07 -0.48
C THR A 454 -28.52 3.23 -1.40
N ALA A 455 -28.71 1.94 -1.09
CA ALA A 455 -29.63 1.04 -1.79
C ALA A 455 -30.36 0.13 -0.79
N GLY A 456 -31.69 0.02 -0.90
CA GLY A 456 -32.48 -0.83 0.00
C GLY A 456 -32.44 -0.46 1.48
N GLY A 457 -32.09 0.79 1.82
CA GLY A 457 -31.88 1.23 3.21
C GLY A 457 -30.52 0.86 3.79
N LEU A 458 -29.63 0.29 2.97
CA LEU A 458 -28.25 -0.07 3.30
C LEU A 458 -27.29 0.90 2.61
N SER A 459 -26.13 1.13 3.21
CA SER A 459 -24.97 1.75 2.57
C SER A 459 -24.15 0.65 1.89
N VAL A 460 -24.00 0.72 0.57
CA VAL A 460 -23.43 -0.33 -0.28
C VAL A 460 -22.16 0.19 -0.94
N THR A 461 -21.06 -0.54 -0.79
CA THR A 461 -19.78 -0.29 -1.48
C THR A 461 -19.39 -1.54 -2.25
N ARG A 462 -18.95 -1.39 -3.49
CA ARG A 462 -18.44 -2.47 -4.32
C ARG A 462 -16.94 -2.33 -4.45
N LYS A 463 -16.19 -3.39 -4.14
CA LYS A 463 -14.74 -3.47 -4.31
C LYS A 463 -14.38 -4.50 -5.38
N ILE A 464 -13.55 -4.13 -6.35
CA ILE A 464 -13.20 -4.97 -7.50
C ILE A 464 -11.69 -5.06 -7.62
N TYR A 465 -11.12 -6.23 -7.36
CA TYR A 465 -9.69 -6.46 -7.40
C TYR A 465 -9.29 -7.33 -8.58
N VAL A 466 -8.34 -6.87 -9.38
CA VAL A 466 -7.74 -7.65 -10.46
C VAL A 466 -6.23 -7.80 -10.16
N PRO A 467 -5.73 -9.00 -9.82
CA PRO A 467 -4.32 -9.26 -9.58
C PRO A 467 -3.53 -9.21 -10.89
N THR A 468 -2.23 -8.91 -10.81
CA THR A 468 -1.31 -8.91 -11.97
C THR A 468 -0.52 -10.20 -12.13
N ASP A 469 -0.68 -11.16 -11.22
CA ASP A 469 0.05 -12.42 -11.16
C ASP A 469 -0.85 -13.66 -11.29
N GLN A 470 -2.17 -13.47 -11.31
CA GLN A 470 -3.18 -14.54 -11.36
C GLN A 470 -4.26 -14.24 -12.39
N GLY A 471 -4.98 -15.27 -12.85
CA GLY A 471 -6.01 -15.17 -13.90
C GLY A 471 -7.44 -15.10 -13.34
N TRP A 472 -7.76 -14.12 -12.50
CA TRP A 472 -9.10 -13.94 -11.93
C TRP A 472 -9.35 -12.49 -11.54
N ALA A 473 -10.62 -12.08 -11.39
CA ALA A 473 -10.99 -10.86 -10.69
C ALA A 473 -11.88 -11.19 -9.47
N ARG A 474 -11.77 -10.40 -8.40
CA ARG A 474 -12.56 -10.53 -7.18
C ARG A 474 -13.51 -9.36 -7.05
N PHE A 475 -14.80 -9.66 -6.87
CA PHE A 475 -15.84 -8.68 -6.57
C PHE A 475 -16.29 -8.87 -5.12
N LEU A 476 -16.30 -7.80 -4.35
CA LEU A 476 -16.66 -7.78 -2.93
C LEU A 476 -17.71 -6.71 -2.68
N GLU A 477 -18.89 -7.16 -2.27
CA GLU A 477 -20.00 -6.27 -1.91
C GLU A 477 -20.05 -6.06 -0.40
N ILE A 478 -19.96 -4.79 0.02
CA ILE A 478 -19.97 -4.39 1.43
C ILE A 478 -21.26 -3.63 1.69
N LEU A 479 -22.17 -4.25 2.45
CA LEU A 479 -23.46 -3.68 2.82
C LEU A 479 -23.46 -3.38 4.32
N THR A 480 -23.65 -2.11 4.68
CA THR A 480 -23.73 -1.64 6.07
C THR A 480 -25.14 -1.11 6.35
N ASN A 481 -25.75 -1.51 7.47
CA ASN A 481 -26.98 -0.89 7.94
C ASN A 481 -26.62 0.38 8.74
N PRO A 482 -26.92 1.59 8.24
CA PRO A 482 -26.58 2.83 8.95
C PRO A 482 -27.61 3.19 10.04
N GLY A 483 -28.73 2.48 10.11
CA GLY A 483 -29.83 2.73 11.04
C GLY A 483 -29.82 1.79 12.25
N THR A 484 -30.74 2.03 13.19
CA THR A 484 -30.90 1.22 14.41
C THR A 484 -31.97 0.14 14.31
N THR A 485 -32.60 0.00 13.14
CA THR A 485 -33.62 -1.01 12.86
C THR A 485 -33.07 -2.02 11.87
N ALA A 486 -33.27 -3.31 12.12
CA ALA A 486 -32.87 -4.37 11.21
C ALA A 486 -33.48 -4.15 9.81
N VAL A 487 -32.66 -4.35 8.77
CA VAL A 487 -33.04 -4.22 7.37
C VAL A 487 -32.90 -5.59 6.72
N THR A 488 -33.94 -6.04 6.02
CA THR A 488 -33.89 -7.25 5.18
C THR A 488 -33.89 -6.83 3.72
N ALA A 489 -32.87 -7.23 2.98
CA ALA A 489 -32.72 -6.94 1.56
C ALA A 489 -32.35 -8.21 0.78
N ARG A 490 -32.90 -8.33 -0.43
CA ARG A 490 -32.40 -9.30 -1.42
C ARG A 490 -31.15 -8.70 -2.06
N VAL A 491 -30.08 -9.47 -2.17
CA VAL A 491 -28.89 -9.09 -2.95
C VAL A 491 -28.79 -10.06 -4.12
N THR A 492 -28.75 -9.50 -5.33
CA THR A 492 -28.61 -10.26 -6.58
C THR A 492 -27.33 -9.83 -7.26
N ILE A 493 -26.56 -10.79 -7.76
CA ILE A 493 -25.47 -10.55 -8.71
C ILE A 493 -25.85 -11.30 -9.97
N ASP A 494 -26.13 -10.55 -11.04
CA ASP A 494 -26.48 -11.11 -12.34
C ASP A 494 -25.24 -11.17 -13.20
N THR A 495 -25.06 -12.28 -13.92
CA THR A 495 -23.95 -12.43 -14.85
C THR A 495 -24.43 -13.11 -16.10
N ASN A 496 -24.02 -12.57 -17.23
CA ASN A 496 -24.10 -13.24 -18.50
C ASN A 496 -22.73 -13.88 -18.81
N LEU A 497 -22.72 -15.08 -19.37
CA LEU A 497 -21.51 -15.78 -19.79
C LEU A 497 -21.61 -16.04 -21.30
N GLY A 498 -21.43 -14.97 -22.09
CA GLY A 498 -21.23 -14.88 -23.56
C GLY A 498 -22.26 -15.53 -24.51
N SER A 499 -22.55 -14.86 -25.64
CA SER A 499 -22.86 -15.48 -26.96
C SER A 499 -23.54 -14.49 -27.95
N ASP A 500 -22.83 -13.46 -28.44
CA ASP A 500 -23.15 -12.93 -29.77
C ASP A 500 -21.95 -12.90 -30.74
N SER A 501 -21.12 -13.95 -30.72
CA SER A 501 -20.18 -14.25 -31.82
C SER A 501 -20.78 -14.99 -33.02
#